data_AF-A0A7X7NRF4-F1
#
_entry.id   AF-A0A7X7NRF4-F1
#
_cell.length_a   1.000
_cell.length_b   1.000
_cell.length_c   1.000
_cell.angle_alpha   90.00
_cell.angle_beta   90.00
_cell.angle_gamma   90.00
#
_symmetry.space_group_name_H-M   'P 1'
#
loop_
_entity.id
_entity.type
_entity.pdbx_description
1 polymer ?
#
loop_
_entity_poly.entity_id
_entity_poly.type
_entity_poly.pdbx_seq_one_letter_code
_entity_poly.pdbx_strand_id
1 'polypeptide(L)'
;AATELREVGLQPVIDYHPYGVNVLSISREDGESPAYMVVQTVPESGLPELHLLVSEDDGANWLIGWSAPMLAGTEVPTFDPRSEGSPVMREGKGDLNMSPSQAVDRLFQILDFPFDEERPDFRTMDYGPQVRDAVEAQAAAVADQATLTQEHNLRTGTLRTIELADGSALTFPVLLRTNTFDVKSGTYLEAPPAFAHFAGEDIINNSATIMTDVFLAVHIKTDGTPVVLAAREQVVGASGS
;
A
#
# COMPACT_ATOMS: atom_id res chain seq x y z
N ALA A 1 -4.27 3.78 -25.71
CA ALA A 1 -4.66 3.04 -24.50
C ALA A 1 -6.12 3.28 -24.12
N ALA A 2 -6.53 4.48 -23.68
CA ALA A 2 -7.92 4.75 -23.28
C ALA A 2 -8.97 4.60 -24.41
N THR A 3 -8.58 4.83 -25.67
CA THR A 3 -9.47 4.68 -26.83
C THR A 3 -9.76 3.22 -27.18
N GLU A 4 -8.81 2.31 -26.97
CA GLU A 4 -8.94 0.90 -27.36
C GLU A 4 -9.80 0.08 -26.37
N LEU A 5 -9.90 0.50 -25.11
CA LEU A 5 -10.75 -0.14 -24.10
C LEU A 5 -12.26 0.08 -24.34
N ARG A 6 -12.64 1.17 -25.03
CA ARG A 6 -14.05 1.45 -25.37
C ARG A 6 -14.60 0.50 -26.45
N GLU A 7 -13.74 -0.07 -27.30
CA GLU A 7 -14.16 -0.94 -28.41
C GLU A 7 -14.53 -2.37 -27.97
N VAL A 8 -14.08 -2.80 -26.79
CA VAL A 8 -14.36 -4.14 -26.20
C VAL A 8 -15.50 -4.13 -25.17
N GLY A 9 -16.29 -3.05 -25.09
CA GLY A 9 -17.48 -2.98 -24.23
C GLY A 9 -17.19 -2.89 -22.73
N LEU A 10 -15.92 -2.73 -22.35
CA LEU A 10 -15.51 -2.42 -20.98
C LEU A 10 -15.61 -0.90 -20.79
N GLN A 11 -16.65 -0.44 -20.10
CA GLN A 11 -16.63 0.93 -19.59
C GLN A 11 -15.51 1.01 -18.54
N PRO A 12 -14.49 1.88 -18.71
CA PRO A 12 -13.56 2.13 -17.63
C PRO A 12 -14.37 2.60 -16.43
N VAL A 13 -14.25 1.89 -15.31
CA VAL A 13 -15.05 2.11 -14.11
C VAL A 13 -14.76 3.48 -13.48
N ILE A 14 -13.71 4.20 -13.91
CA ILE A 14 -13.41 5.56 -13.47
C ILE A 14 -12.83 6.36 -14.64
N ASP A 15 -13.56 7.39 -15.09
CA ASP A 15 -13.02 8.45 -15.93
C ASP A 15 -12.16 9.36 -15.03
N TYR A 16 -10.89 8.98 -14.83
CA TYR A 16 -10.00 9.66 -13.89
C TYR A 16 -9.45 10.95 -14.52
N HIS A 17 -10.13 12.06 -14.26
CA HIS A 17 -9.67 13.40 -14.59
C HIS A 17 -9.47 14.22 -13.31
N PRO A 18 -8.24 14.24 -12.75
CA PRO A 18 -7.99 15.07 -11.57
C PRO A 18 -8.12 16.55 -11.96
N TYR A 19 -8.97 17.31 -11.27
CA TYR A 19 -9.18 18.73 -11.56
C TYR A 19 -8.21 19.64 -10.78
N GLY A 20 -7.49 19.09 -9.81
CA GLY A 20 -6.43 19.77 -9.07
C GLY A 20 -5.19 18.89 -8.94
N VAL A 21 -4.02 19.45 -9.24
CA VAL A 21 -2.70 18.83 -9.05
C VAL A 21 -1.87 19.75 -8.17
N ASN A 22 -1.35 19.22 -7.07
CA ASN A 22 -0.50 19.95 -6.14
C ASN A 22 0.81 19.18 -5.90
N VAL A 23 1.93 19.78 -6.29
CA VAL A 23 3.26 19.24 -5.96
C VAL A 23 3.57 19.63 -4.53
N LEU A 24 3.60 18.65 -3.63
CA LEU A 24 3.84 18.85 -2.20
C LEU A 24 5.34 18.95 -1.89
N SER A 25 6.14 18.10 -2.53
CA SER A 25 7.58 18.05 -2.31
C SER A 25 8.33 17.57 -3.55
N ILE A 26 9.57 18.02 -3.67
CA ILE A 26 10.59 17.49 -4.56
C ILE A 26 11.77 17.14 -3.66
N SER A 27 12.38 15.96 -3.85
CA SER A 27 13.56 15.56 -3.08
C SER A 27 14.69 16.55 -3.28
N ARG A 28 15.39 16.89 -2.19
CA ARG A 28 16.63 17.64 -2.22
C ARG A 28 17.70 16.85 -2.97
N GLU A 29 18.51 17.54 -3.76
CA GLU A 29 19.68 16.94 -4.40
C GLU A 29 20.68 16.49 -3.31
N ASP A 30 20.95 15.18 -3.27
CA ASP A 30 21.87 14.52 -2.34
C ASP A 30 22.99 13.75 -3.07
N GLY A 31 22.99 13.78 -4.41
CA GLY A 31 23.93 13.02 -5.24
C GLY A 31 23.59 11.54 -5.37
N GLU A 32 22.41 11.11 -4.91
CA GLU A 32 21.95 9.71 -4.97
C GLU A 32 20.65 9.57 -5.77
N SER A 33 20.60 8.54 -6.62
CA SER A 33 19.37 8.13 -7.31
C SER A 33 18.60 7.06 -6.53
N PRO A 34 17.28 6.94 -6.73
CA PRO A 34 16.45 7.84 -7.52
C PRO A 34 16.07 9.13 -6.76
N ALA A 35 15.63 10.13 -7.52
CA ALA A 35 14.97 11.34 -7.02
C ALA A 35 13.45 11.12 -6.90
N TYR A 36 12.80 11.89 -6.02
CA TYR A 36 11.38 11.72 -5.69
C TYR A 36 10.59 13.02 -5.78
N MET A 37 9.30 12.89 -6.10
CA MET A 37 8.35 14.00 -6.04
C MET A 37 7.05 13.48 -5.43
N VAL A 38 6.57 14.17 -4.39
CA VAL A 38 5.29 13.86 -3.74
C VAL A 38 4.24 14.78 -4.34
N VAL A 39 3.20 14.19 -4.90
CA VAL A 39 2.11 14.91 -5.58
C VAL A 39 0.78 14.49 -4.99
N GLN A 40 -0.10 15.45 -4.76
CA GLN A 40 -1.49 15.20 -4.42
C GLN A 40 -2.38 15.60 -5.59
N THR A 41 -3.34 14.75 -5.94
CA THR A 41 -4.39 15.07 -6.89
C THR A 41 -5.76 15.01 -6.22
N VAL A 42 -6.71 15.78 -6.71
CA VAL A 42 -8.10 15.74 -6.24
C VAL A 42 -9.00 15.25 -7.38
N PRO A 43 -9.62 14.07 -7.23
CA PRO A 43 -10.54 13.53 -8.24
C PRO A 43 -11.91 14.21 -8.17
N GLU A 44 -12.66 14.22 -9.28
CA GLU A 44 -14.04 14.74 -9.38
C GLU A 44 -14.99 14.24 -8.27
N SER A 45 -14.77 13.00 -7.84
CA SER A 45 -15.44 12.39 -6.71
C SER A 45 -14.47 11.48 -5.95
N GLY A 46 -14.64 11.38 -4.63
CA GLY A 46 -13.78 10.59 -3.76
C GLY A 46 -12.82 11.43 -2.92
N LEU A 47 -11.87 10.75 -2.27
CA LEU A 47 -10.84 11.37 -1.45
C LEU A 47 -9.63 11.77 -2.32
N PRO A 48 -8.84 12.79 -1.92
CA PRO A 48 -7.60 13.13 -2.62
C PRO A 48 -6.69 11.90 -2.74
N GLU A 49 -5.97 11.80 -3.86
CA GLU A 49 -4.95 10.77 -4.05
C GLU A 49 -3.56 11.33 -3.85
N LEU A 50 -2.72 10.55 -3.20
CA LEU A 50 -1.30 10.83 -3.05
C LEU A 50 -0.53 9.97 -4.06
N HIS A 51 0.52 10.55 -4.63
CA HIS A 51 1.40 9.90 -5.61
C HIS A 51 2.85 10.16 -5.22
N LEU A 52 3.68 9.13 -5.34
CA LEU A 52 5.13 9.27 -5.33
C LEU A 52 5.63 9.04 -6.74
N LEU A 53 6.13 10.10 -7.36
CA LEU A 53 6.84 10.00 -8.62
C LEU A 53 8.31 9.75 -8.34
N VAL A 54 8.92 8.90 -9.16
CA VAL A 54 10.29 8.43 -9.05
C VAL A 54 11.02 8.78 -10.34
N SER A 55 12.26 9.25 -10.22
CA SER A 55 13.15 9.48 -11.34
C SER A 55 14.50 8.81 -11.11
N GLU A 56 14.83 7.84 -11.95
CA GLU A 56 16.13 7.16 -11.95
C GLU A 56 17.23 7.98 -12.64
N ASP A 57 16.83 8.95 -13.47
CA ASP A 57 17.72 9.77 -14.31
C ASP A 57 17.79 11.23 -13.80
N ASP A 58 17.94 11.43 -12.50
CA ASP A 58 18.09 12.75 -11.85
C ASP A 58 17.05 13.80 -12.29
N GLY A 59 15.80 13.38 -12.46
CA GLY A 59 14.68 14.25 -12.78
C GLY A 59 14.39 14.46 -14.26
N ALA A 60 15.13 13.82 -15.17
CA ALA A 60 14.84 13.90 -16.62
C ALA A 60 13.52 13.19 -16.99
N ASN A 61 13.24 12.05 -16.35
CA ASN A 61 12.05 11.24 -16.59
C ASN A 61 11.37 10.89 -15.26
N TRP A 62 10.06 11.12 -15.16
CA TRP A 62 9.29 10.84 -13.94
C TRP A 62 8.23 9.78 -14.19
N LEU A 63 8.24 8.72 -13.38
CA LEU A 63 7.25 7.65 -13.41
C LEU A 63 6.51 7.59 -12.07
N ILE A 64 5.25 7.20 -12.08
CA ILE A 64 4.51 6.92 -10.83
C ILE A 64 5.05 5.62 -10.26
N GLY A 65 5.76 5.69 -9.13
CA GLY A 65 6.24 4.51 -8.40
C GLY A 65 5.25 4.03 -7.34
N TRP A 66 4.36 4.90 -6.85
CA TRP A 66 3.37 4.58 -5.82
C TRP A 66 2.18 5.55 -5.94
N SER A 67 0.97 5.06 -5.67
CA SER A 67 -0.25 5.87 -5.63
C SER A 67 -1.34 5.23 -4.78
N ALA A 68 -1.99 6.02 -3.92
CA ALA A 68 -3.14 5.59 -3.15
C ALA A 68 -4.08 6.75 -2.78
N PRO A 69 -5.39 6.52 -2.62
CA PRO A 69 -6.30 7.49 -2.02
C PRO A 69 -5.93 7.70 -0.55
N MET A 70 -6.04 8.94 -0.10
CA MET A 70 -5.94 9.29 1.31
C MET A 70 -7.11 8.71 2.09
N LEU A 71 -6.87 8.40 3.36
CA LEU A 71 -7.90 7.95 4.30
C LEU A 71 -8.70 9.16 4.82
N ALA A 72 -9.95 8.93 5.20
CA ALA A 72 -10.81 10.01 5.67
C ALA A 72 -10.25 10.65 6.95
N GLY A 73 -10.26 11.99 7.01
CA GLY A 73 -9.77 12.75 8.16
C GLY A 73 -8.25 12.78 8.33
N THR A 74 -7.49 12.41 7.30
CA THR A 74 -6.03 12.56 7.26
C THR A 74 -5.61 13.79 6.47
N GLU A 75 -4.45 14.33 6.82
CA GLU A 75 -3.81 15.44 6.11
C GLU A 75 -2.34 15.10 5.92
N VAL A 76 -1.75 15.55 4.82
CA VAL A 76 -0.30 15.41 4.59
C VAL A 76 0.39 16.55 5.33
N PRO A 77 1.33 16.26 6.26
CA PRO A 77 2.08 17.30 6.94
C PRO A 77 2.94 18.11 5.96
N THR A 78 3.43 19.26 6.43
CA THR A 78 4.19 20.18 5.58
C THR A 78 5.60 19.68 5.30
N PHE A 79 5.95 19.63 4.02
CA PHE A 79 7.31 19.41 3.54
C PHE A 79 8.12 20.71 3.53
N ASP A 80 9.44 20.59 3.45
CA ASP A 80 10.31 21.72 3.15
C ASP A 80 9.87 22.44 1.85
N PRO A 81 10.10 23.77 1.74
CA PRO A 81 9.79 24.51 0.53
C PRO A 81 10.41 23.84 -0.71
N ARG A 82 9.63 23.75 -1.80
CA ARG A 82 10.08 23.16 -3.08
C ARG A 82 11.36 23.79 -3.65
N SER A 83 11.66 25.04 -3.30
CA SER A 83 12.91 25.72 -3.68
C SER A 83 14.15 25.16 -2.99
N GLU A 84 14.00 24.50 -1.85
CA GLU A 84 15.07 23.88 -1.06
C GLU A 84 15.08 22.36 -1.20
N GLY A 85 13.90 21.78 -1.47
CA GLY A 85 13.69 20.35 -1.55
C GLY A 85 13.71 19.67 -0.17
N SER A 86 12.95 18.59 -0.05
CA SER A 86 12.89 17.81 1.19
C SER A 86 13.97 16.72 1.20
N PRO A 87 14.67 16.51 2.33
CA PRO A 87 15.63 15.41 2.45
C PRO A 87 14.98 14.05 2.16
N VAL A 88 15.74 13.17 1.51
CA VAL A 88 15.38 11.75 1.40
C VAL A 88 16.08 11.01 2.52
N MET A 89 15.32 10.30 3.35
CA MET A 89 15.90 9.41 4.34
C MET A 89 16.28 8.09 3.66
N ARG A 90 17.53 8.00 3.23
CA ARG A 90 18.10 6.80 2.56
C ARG A 90 18.27 5.63 3.52
N GLU A 91 18.72 5.90 4.75
CA GLU A 91 18.97 4.89 5.78
C GLU A 91 18.70 5.42 7.20
N GLY A 92 18.59 4.48 8.15
CA GLY A 92 18.51 4.80 9.57
C GLY A 92 17.13 5.32 10.00
N LYS A 93 17.15 6.20 11.01
CA LYS A 93 15.92 6.77 11.59
C LYS A 93 15.96 8.28 11.79
N GLY A 94 17.12 8.93 11.63
CA GLY A 94 17.29 10.34 12.00
C GLY A 94 16.76 10.65 13.42
N ASP A 95 15.94 11.70 13.51
CA ASP A 95 15.27 12.15 14.74
C ASP A 95 13.90 11.47 14.98
N LEU A 96 13.52 10.48 14.15
CA LEU A 96 12.25 9.78 14.30
C LEU A 96 12.23 8.92 15.57
N ASN A 97 11.04 8.78 16.14
CA ASN A 97 10.80 7.93 17.30
C ASN A 97 11.06 6.44 17.02
N MET A 98 10.91 6.01 15.77
CA MET A 98 11.21 4.68 15.24
C MET A 98 11.67 4.77 13.80
N SER A 99 12.46 3.79 13.33
CA SER A 99 12.86 3.76 11.91
C SER A 99 11.65 3.47 11.00
N PRO A 100 11.72 3.87 9.71
CA PRO A 100 10.72 3.50 8.73
C PRO A 100 10.48 2.00 8.62
N SER A 101 11.55 1.19 8.69
CA SER A 101 11.42 -0.27 8.72
C SER A 101 10.67 -0.76 9.96
N GLN A 102 10.97 -0.23 11.15
CA GLN A 102 10.27 -0.60 12.38
C GLN A 102 8.78 -0.22 12.35
N ALA A 103 8.42 0.91 11.74
CA ALA A 103 7.02 1.29 11.56
C ALA A 103 6.27 0.29 10.65
N VAL A 104 6.93 -0.18 9.59
CA VAL A 104 6.38 -1.20 8.69
C VAL A 104 6.26 -2.56 9.38
N ASP A 105 7.27 -2.99 10.13
CA ASP A 105 7.22 -4.24 10.89
C ASP A 105 6.08 -4.25 11.92
N ARG A 106 5.80 -3.10 12.56
CA ARG A 106 4.64 -2.95 13.45
C ARG A 106 3.31 -3.04 12.72
N LEU A 107 3.23 -2.63 11.45
CA LEU A 107 2.02 -2.80 10.66
C LEU A 107 1.76 -4.29 10.39
N PHE A 108 2.80 -5.10 10.15
CA PHE A 108 2.64 -6.55 9.97
C PHE A 108 2.00 -7.21 11.18
N GLN A 109 2.48 -6.88 12.38
CA GLN A 109 1.93 -7.37 13.66
C GLN A 109 0.44 -7.04 13.87
N ILE A 110 -0.09 -6.04 13.16
CA ILE A 110 -1.50 -5.63 13.25
C ILE A 110 -2.37 -6.28 12.17
N LEU A 111 -1.77 -6.65 11.04
CA LEU A 111 -2.47 -7.04 9.82
C LEU A 111 -2.35 -8.54 9.51
N ASP A 112 -1.34 -9.23 10.04
CA ASP A 112 -1.16 -10.67 9.83
C ASP A 112 -2.24 -11.48 10.54
N PHE A 113 -2.74 -12.53 9.87
CA PHE A 113 -3.77 -13.42 10.37
C PHE A 113 -3.24 -14.86 10.44
N PRO A 114 -3.45 -15.58 11.57
CA PRO A 114 -4.22 -15.20 12.75
C PRO A 114 -3.58 -14.07 13.57
N PHE A 115 -4.41 -13.22 14.18
CA PHE A 115 -3.92 -12.09 14.97
C PHE A 115 -3.28 -12.53 16.28
N ASP A 116 -2.19 -11.86 16.65
CA ASP A 116 -1.61 -11.96 17.98
C ASP A 116 -2.52 -11.32 19.05
N GLU A 117 -2.45 -11.88 20.27
CA GLU A 117 -3.18 -11.36 21.43
C GLU A 117 -2.75 -9.91 21.77
N GLU A 118 -1.44 -9.66 21.70
CA GLU A 118 -0.84 -8.35 21.87
C GLU A 118 -0.63 -7.68 20.52
N ARG A 119 -1.25 -6.50 20.33
CA ARG A 119 -1.07 -5.69 19.12
C ARG A 119 -0.48 -4.33 19.48
N PRO A 120 0.51 -3.84 18.73
CA PRO A 120 1.08 -2.52 19.00
C PRO A 120 0.03 -1.43 18.73
N ASP A 121 0.14 -0.33 19.49
CA ASP A 121 -0.63 0.88 19.18
C ASP A 121 -0.13 1.49 17.86
N PHE A 122 -1.01 1.61 16.88
CA PHE A 122 -0.75 2.19 15.57
C PHE A 122 -2.04 2.78 15.00
N ARG A 123 -2.01 4.07 14.65
CA ARG A 123 -3.21 4.74 14.16
C ARG A 123 -3.39 4.48 12.67
N THR A 124 -4.30 3.59 12.32
CA THR A 124 -4.55 3.20 10.93
C THR A 124 -5.76 3.87 10.28
N MET A 125 -6.46 4.77 11.00
CA MET A 125 -7.62 5.51 10.44
C MET A 125 -8.67 4.58 9.83
N ASP A 126 -9.11 3.59 10.61
CA ASP A 126 -10.03 2.50 10.24
C ASP A 126 -9.53 1.49 9.19
N TYR A 127 -8.43 1.75 8.49
CA TYR A 127 -7.87 0.79 7.53
C TYR A 127 -7.53 -0.55 8.20
N GLY A 128 -6.79 -0.52 9.32
CA GLY A 128 -6.40 -1.73 10.04
C GLY A 128 -7.60 -2.54 10.51
N PRO A 129 -8.56 -1.96 11.26
CA PRO A 129 -9.83 -2.62 11.58
C PRO A 129 -10.54 -3.23 10.37
N GLN A 130 -10.68 -2.50 9.26
CA GLN A 130 -11.36 -3.01 8.06
C GLN A 130 -10.65 -4.22 7.44
N VAL A 131 -9.32 -4.21 7.35
CA VAL A 131 -8.54 -5.37 6.86
C VAL A 131 -8.76 -6.58 7.77
N ARG A 132 -8.81 -6.35 9.09
CA ARG A 132 -8.99 -7.43 10.06
C ARG A 132 -10.39 -8.04 9.98
N ASP A 133 -11.42 -7.20 9.95
CA ASP A 133 -12.80 -7.64 9.84
C ASP A 133 -13.00 -8.43 8.53
N ALA A 134 -12.35 -7.99 7.43
CA ALA A 134 -12.41 -8.66 6.14
C ALA A 134 -11.76 -10.06 6.16
N VAL A 135 -10.55 -10.19 6.72
CA VAL A 135 -9.86 -11.49 6.77
C VAL A 135 -10.53 -12.45 7.76
N GLU A 136 -11.08 -11.96 8.88
CA GLU A 136 -11.89 -12.78 9.80
C GLU A 136 -13.16 -13.30 9.12
N ALA A 137 -13.87 -12.43 8.40
CA ALA A 137 -15.06 -12.83 7.64
C ALA A 137 -14.70 -13.87 6.56
N GLN A 138 -13.57 -13.69 5.88
CA GLN A 138 -13.09 -14.63 4.87
C GLN A 138 -12.69 -15.98 5.49
N ALA A 139 -11.95 -15.96 6.62
CA ALA A 139 -11.58 -17.16 7.36
C ALA A 139 -12.82 -17.93 7.82
N ALA A 140 -13.83 -17.23 8.36
CA ALA A 140 -15.09 -17.82 8.78
C ALA A 140 -15.87 -18.44 7.61
N ALA A 141 -15.88 -17.78 6.45
CA ALA A 141 -16.60 -18.25 5.26
C ALA A 141 -16.01 -19.56 4.69
N VAL A 142 -14.70 -19.78 4.83
CA VAL A 142 -14.01 -20.99 4.34
C VAL A 142 -13.73 -22.01 5.44
N ALA A 143 -14.12 -21.74 6.70
CA ALA A 143 -13.64 -22.49 7.86
C ALA A 143 -13.96 -23.99 7.82
N ASP A 144 -15.00 -24.41 7.11
CA ASP A 144 -15.34 -25.83 6.97
C ASP A 144 -14.45 -26.53 5.93
N GLN A 145 -13.98 -25.81 4.90
CA GLN A 145 -13.24 -26.35 3.75
C GLN A 145 -11.74 -26.06 3.81
N ALA A 146 -11.29 -24.98 4.45
CA ALA A 146 -9.90 -24.58 4.43
C ALA A 146 -9.49 -23.86 5.72
N THR A 147 -8.17 -23.75 5.91
CA THR A 147 -7.57 -22.83 6.89
C THR A 147 -7.01 -21.64 6.12
N LEU A 148 -7.30 -20.42 6.59
CA LEU A 148 -6.75 -19.19 6.03
C LEU A 148 -5.61 -18.68 6.91
N THR A 149 -4.49 -18.32 6.29
CA THR A 149 -3.44 -17.48 6.86
C THR A 149 -3.19 -16.26 5.98
N GLN A 150 -2.79 -15.14 6.60
CA GLN A 150 -2.45 -13.91 5.91
C GLN A 150 -1.14 -13.38 6.46
N GLU A 151 -0.15 -13.19 5.60
CA GLU A 151 1.16 -12.66 5.97
C GLU A 151 1.52 -11.45 5.11
N HIS A 152 2.18 -10.47 5.71
CA HIS A 152 2.69 -9.29 5.03
C HIS A 152 4.21 -9.27 5.03
N ASN A 153 4.78 -8.87 3.90
CA ASN A 153 6.21 -8.65 3.76
C ASN A 153 6.44 -7.33 3.03
N LEU A 154 7.51 -6.60 3.36
CA LEU A 154 7.90 -5.42 2.59
C LEU A 154 8.44 -5.87 1.23
N ARG A 155 7.94 -5.28 0.13
CA ARG A 155 8.55 -5.52 -1.18
C ARG A 155 9.96 -4.93 -1.21
N THR A 156 10.93 -5.76 -1.57
CA THR A 156 12.34 -5.36 -1.69
C THR A 156 12.48 -4.10 -2.51
N GLY A 157 13.22 -3.13 -1.98
CA GLY A 157 13.52 -1.90 -2.71
C GLY A 157 12.31 -1.00 -2.96
N THR A 158 11.24 -1.07 -2.15
CA THR A 158 10.07 -0.18 -2.27
C THR A 158 9.88 0.79 -1.11
N LEU A 159 10.58 0.60 0.02
CA LEU A 159 10.52 1.55 1.14
C LEU A 159 11.19 2.86 0.73
N ARG A 160 10.41 3.95 0.71
CA ARG A 160 10.86 5.31 0.38
C ARG A 160 10.40 6.27 1.46
N THR A 161 11.29 7.12 1.94
CA THR A 161 10.99 8.00 3.06
C THR A 161 11.48 9.40 2.76
N ILE A 162 10.57 10.38 2.86
CA ILE A 162 10.85 11.79 2.64
C ILE A 162 10.64 12.52 3.97
N GLU A 163 11.62 13.31 4.39
CA GLU A 163 11.54 14.10 5.61
C GLU A 163 10.60 15.30 5.43
N LEU A 164 9.92 15.65 6.52
CA LEU A 164 8.98 16.76 6.62
C LEU A 164 9.67 17.94 7.33
N ALA A 165 9.12 19.15 7.17
CA ALA A 165 9.74 20.37 7.68
C ALA A 165 9.86 20.42 9.22
N ASP A 166 9.09 19.60 9.94
CA ASP A 166 9.10 19.49 11.40
C ASP A 166 10.05 18.38 11.92
N GLY A 167 10.84 17.76 11.03
CA GLY A 167 11.75 16.65 11.37
C GLY A 167 11.07 15.29 11.45
N SER A 168 9.74 15.22 11.27
CA SER A 168 9.04 13.95 11.05
C SER A 168 9.25 13.45 9.61
N ALA A 169 8.69 12.31 9.24
CA ALA A 169 8.84 11.77 7.89
C ALA A 169 7.57 11.11 7.36
N LEU A 170 7.40 11.16 6.05
CA LEU A 170 6.39 10.39 5.33
C LEU A 170 7.07 9.23 4.60
N THR A 171 6.68 8.00 4.94
CA THR A 171 7.18 6.80 4.28
C THR A 171 6.13 6.15 3.39
N PHE A 172 6.57 5.59 2.26
CA PHE A 172 5.75 5.03 1.19
C PHE A 172 6.11 3.56 0.95
N PRO A 173 5.80 2.64 1.86
CA PRO A 173 6.05 1.22 1.63
C PRO A 173 5.06 0.63 0.61
N VAL A 174 5.53 -0.37 -0.13
CA VAL A 174 4.68 -1.33 -0.83
C VAL A 174 4.85 -2.67 -0.13
N LEU A 175 3.78 -3.19 0.44
CA LEU A 175 3.77 -4.50 1.08
C LEU A 175 3.25 -5.54 0.10
N LEU A 176 3.76 -6.74 0.19
CA LEU A 176 3.17 -7.93 -0.40
C LEU A 176 2.39 -8.65 0.69
N ARG A 177 1.07 -8.69 0.55
CA ARG A 177 0.18 -9.51 1.36
C ARG A 177 -0.07 -10.84 0.65
N THR A 178 0.18 -11.93 1.36
CA THR A 178 -0.02 -13.29 0.87
C THR A 178 -1.13 -13.93 1.70
N ASN A 179 -2.26 -14.21 1.06
CA ASN A 179 -3.33 -15.01 1.64
C ASN A 179 -3.17 -16.45 1.19
N THR A 180 -3.02 -17.38 2.14
CA THR A 180 -2.89 -18.81 1.87
C THR A 180 -4.10 -19.56 2.41
N PHE A 181 -4.70 -20.37 1.55
CA PHE A 181 -5.83 -21.24 1.85
C PHE A 181 -5.35 -22.68 1.78
N ASP A 182 -5.24 -23.34 2.93
CA ASP A 182 -4.93 -24.77 2.99
C ASP A 182 -6.23 -25.57 3.03
N VAL A 183 -6.57 -26.19 1.90
CA VAL A 183 -7.84 -26.92 1.72
C VAL A 183 -7.78 -28.25 2.46
N LYS A 184 -8.82 -28.54 3.23
CA LYS A 184 -8.95 -29.77 4.00
C LYS A 184 -9.20 -30.94 3.05
N SER A 185 -8.61 -32.08 3.40
CA SER A 185 -8.75 -33.31 2.63
C SER A 185 -10.23 -33.68 2.39
N GLY A 186 -10.58 -33.95 1.13
CA GLY A 186 -11.94 -34.32 0.74
C GLY A 186 -12.91 -33.15 0.57
N THR A 187 -12.41 -31.91 0.61
CA THR A 187 -13.19 -30.70 0.34
C THR A 187 -12.60 -29.92 -0.85
N TYR A 188 -13.26 -28.84 -1.25
CA TYR A 188 -12.79 -27.93 -2.29
C TYR A 188 -13.25 -26.51 -2.00
N LEU A 189 -12.58 -25.53 -2.62
CA LEU A 189 -13.04 -24.15 -2.70
C LEU A 189 -13.42 -23.81 -4.14
N GLU A 190 -14.47 -23.03 -4.30
CA GLU A 190 -14.77 -22.36 -5.56
C GLU A 190 -13.87 -21.12 -5.68
N ALA A 191 -13.17 -21.00 -6.80
CA ALA A 191 -12.25 -19.90 -7.02
C ALA A 191 -13.00 -18.57 -7.21
N PRO A 192 -12.60 -17.49 -6.52
CA PRO A 192 -13.10 -16.16 -6.85
C PRO A 192 -12.59 -15.74 -8.24
N PRO A 193 -13.28 -14.83 -8.95
CA PRO A 193 -12.89 -14.42 -10.31
C PRO A 193 -11.44 -13.95 -10.45
N ALA A 194 -10.88 -13.28 -9.43
CA ALA A 194 -9.48 -12.87 -9.43
C ALA A 194 -8.52 -14.07 -9.42
N PHE A 195 -8.83 -15.12 -8.67
CA PHE A 195 -8.01 -16.33 -8.65
C PHE A 195 -8.08 -17.05 -10.01
N ALA A 196 -9.29 -17.27 -10.55
CA ALA A 196 -9.47 -17.89 -11.86
C ALA A 196 -8.75 -17.11 -12.98
N HIS A 197 -8.73 -15.77 -12.91
CA HIS A 197 -8.01 -14.93 -13.86
C HIS A 197 -6.49 -15.17 -13.86
N PHE A 198 -5.87 -15.29 -12.69
CA PHE A 198 -4.41 -15.44 -12.57
C PHE A 198 -3.93 -16.90 -12.62
N ALA A 199 -4.65 -17.81 -11.98
CA ALA A 199 -4.27 -19.20 -11.84
C ALA A 199 -4.86 -20.11 -12.93
N GLY A 200 -5.95 -19.68 -13.59
CA GLY A 200 -6.62 -20.48 -14.62
C GLY A 200 -7.44 -21.66 -14.09
N GLU A 201 -7.67 -21.71 -12.78
CA GLU A 201 -8.38 -22.78 -12.08
C GLU A 201 -9.65 -22.24 -11.42
N ASP A 202 -10.76 -22.95 -11.61
CA ASP A 202 -12.07 -22.60 -11.03
C ASP A 202 -12.37 -23.35 -9.72
N ILE A 203 -11.62 -24.42 -9.44
CA ILE A 203 -11.77 -25.30 -8.28
C ILE A 203 -10.40 -25.53 -7.65
N ILE A 204 -10.32 -25.41 -6.33
CA ILE A 204 -9.08 -25.53 -5.55
C ILE A 204 -9.24 -26.69 -4.59
N ASN A 205 -8.37 -27.72 -4.67
CA ASN A 205 -8.52 -28.95 -3.90
C ASN A 205 -7.47 -29.13 -2.80
N ASN A 206 -6.31 -28.49 -2.93
CA ASN A 206 -5.18 -28.68 -2.01
C ASN A 206 -4.79 -27.37 -1.33
N SER A 207 -4.42 -26.36 -2.12
CA SER A 207 -3.98 -25.08 -1.57
C SER A 207 -4.12 -23.97 -2.60
N ALA A 208 -4.39 -22.76 -2.14
CA ALA A 208 -4.40 -21.57 -2.95
C ALA A 208 -3.65 -20.42 -2.27
N THR A 209 -2.96 -19.63 -3.07
CA THR A 209 -2.30 -18.41 -2.67
C THR A 209 -2.82 -17.25 -3.49
N ILE A 210 -3.18 -16.14 -2.84
CA ILE A 210 -3.50 -14.86 -3.47
C ILE A 210 -2.50 -13.81 -2.99
N MET A 211 -1.81 -13.18 -3.93
CA MET A 211 -0.83 -12.13 -3.70
C MET A 211 -1.44 -10.76 -3.98
N THR A 212 -1.36 -9.86 -3.01
CA THR A 212 -1.90 -8.50 -3.08
C THR A 212 -0.81 -7.49 -2.76
N ASP A 213 -0.60 -6.51 -3.63
CA ASP A 213 0.22 -5.34 -3.32
C ASP A 213 -0.59 -4.35 -2.49
N VAL A 214 -0.03 -3.93 -1.36
CA VAL A 214 -0.62 -2.98 -0.43
C VAL A 214 0.25 -1.73 -0.39
N PHE A 215 -0.26 -0.66 -0.98
CA PHE A 215 0.39 0.65 -1.07
C PHE A 215 -0.05 1.47 0.14
N LEU A 216 0.87 1.81 1.05
CA LEU A 216 0.58 2.66 2.20
C LEU A 216 1.41 3.93 2.18
N ALA A 217 0.86 5.02 2.73
CA ALA A 217 1.62 6.18 3.15
C ALA A 217 1.51 6.30 4.68
N VAL A 218 2.65 6.37 5.37
CA VAL A 218 2.71 6.34 6.84
C VAL A 218 3.50 7.55 7.32
N HIS A 219 2.84 8.40 8.12
CA HIS A 219 3.49 9.49 8.84
C HIS A 219 4.16 8.95 10.10
N ILE A 220 5.49 9.01 10.12
CA ILE A 220 6.32 8.66 11.26
C ILE A 220 6.77 9.94 11.93
N LYS A 221 6.45 10.08 13.21
CA LYS A 221 6.66 11.30 13.97
C LYS A 221 7.97 11.28 14.74
N THR A 222 8.43 12.44 15.18
CA THR A 222 9.53 12.54 16.15
C THR A 222 9.09 12.11 17.55
N ASP A 223 7.78 12.17 17.84
CA ASP A 223 7.14 11.63 19.05
C ASP A 223 5.76 10.99 18.79
N GLY A 224 5.29 10.14 19.72
CA GLY A 224 3.95 9.54 19.65
C GLY A 224 3.80 8.35 18.70
N THR A 225 2.59 8.11 18.21
CA THR A 225 2.25 6.91 17.41
C THR A 225 2.24 7.25 15.90
N PRO A 226 2.81 6.40 15.02
CA PRO A 226 2.70 6.58 13.58
C PRO A 226 1.25 6.55 13.08
N VAL A 227 1.01 7.18 11.93
CA VAL A 227 -0.34 7.32 11.36
C VAL A 227 -0.36 6.90 9.89
N VAL A 228 -1.25 6.00 9.50
CA VAL A 228 -1.50 5.70 8.08
C VAL A 228 -2.34 6.83 7.49
N LEU A 229 -1.84 7.44 6.41
CA LEU A 229 -2.49 8.57 5.74
C LEU A 229 -3.24 8.15 4.47
N ALA A 230 -2.77 7.12 3.78
CA ALA A 230 -3.31 6.65 2.51
C ALA A 230 -3.11 5.14 2.38
N ALA A 231 -4.04 4.46 1.70
CA ALA A 231 -3.98 3.02 1.47
C ALA A 231 -4.65 2.63 0.15
N ARG A 232 -4.02 1.73 -0.61
CA ARG A 232 -4.60 1.05 -1.79
C ARG A 232 -4.15 -0.40 -1.79
N GLU A 233 -5.03 -1.29 -2.23
CA GLU A 233 -4.72 -2.70 -2.40
C GLU A 233 -4.99 -3.13 -3.84
N GLN A 234 -4.12 -3.99 -4.38
CA GLN A 234 -4.28 -4.52 -5.74
C GLN A 234 -3.84 -5.99 -5.78
N VAL A 235 -4.71 -6.88 -6.26
CA VAL A 235 -4.33 -8.27 -6.51
C VAL A 235 -3.37 -8.30 -7.69
N VAL A 236 -2.20 -8.93 -7.49
CA VAL A 236 -1.11 -8.99 -8.48
C VAL A 236 -0.77 -10.42 -8.91
N GLY A 237 -1.33 -11.42 -8.25
CA GLY A 237 -1.20 -12.80 -8.68
C GLY A 237 -1.97 -13.77 -7.81
N ALA A 238 -2.14 -14.97 -8.34
CA ALA A 238 -2.66 -16.10 -7.60
C ALA A 238 -2.05 -17.41 -8.15
N SER A 239 -2.00 -18.44 -7.32
CA SER A 239 -1.55 -19.78 -7.71
C SER A 239 -2.19 -20.82 -6.78
N GLY A 240 -2.31 -22.07 -7.26
CA GLY A 240 -2.85 -23.15 -6.45
C GLY A 240 -3.18 -24.38 -7.28
N SER A 241 -3.78 -25.37 -6.61
CA SER A 241 -4.25 -26.65 -7.17
C SER A 241 -5.33 -27.26 -6.29
#